data_AF-A0A0D1Y8V8-F1
#
_entry.id   AF-A0A0D1Y8V8-F1
#
_cell.length_a   1.000
_cell.length_b   1.000
_cell.length_c   1.000
_cell.angle_alpha   90.00
_cell.angle_beta   90.00
_cell.angle_gamma   90.00
#
_symmetry.space_group_name_H-M   'P 1'
#
loop_
_entity.id
_entity.type
_entity.pdbx_description
1 polymer ?
#
loop_
_entity_poly.entity_id
_entity_poly.type
_entity_poly.pdbx_seq_one_letter_code
_entity_poly.pdbx_strand_id
1 'polypeptide(L)'
;MSPLSLQTDLYQTYPEMTMSYAEKYFAHVDTPALSVLPKGPFLEWIMLDRSKRPRDNTVLYTVLAVGSVFANGSAAAAHLSEFSQIGSSGIDALGGSLLHLMLTTLLFANLRHLQGDYDGAAELYISVYKMGQRELSSRPADQGTATPPWAFGLDRGSMMECAKRATWLADVMLCLGSCRCPYAQRQSMWEIQHAHQNSVHDSLSLDGSTVSRPDLILIATALREVAVMAGTPRALWQHETNVNFETIRSRLDTWDVAFQGNRARGQVSARRSSADQQVDILYFFAKALLHRRACPPWSGPEAQAHYAHEAFVNASKILRVAQQLSNSRTEDASAFTMLCPFIGLAIFEAFDIITARGTMYHLHGEESRVMSMMSAGLETLEALSQSWHGGREQLDSAKKRMEIMLRMTLPNQNGNGGFYFSKSMQASGEWEQDVMYSCPLLDYFDEMDWSSLIQLDGNFCCLDGEDQQMNLSLSWRI
;
A
#
# COMPACT_ATOMS: atom_id res chain seq x y z
N MET A 1 29.67 28.48 -2.30
CA MET A 1 29.11 27.20 -2.80
C MET A 1 28.55 27.48 -4.18
N SER A 2 28.90 26.70 -5.20
CA SER A 2 28.32 26.88 -6.54
C SER A 2 26.81 26.66 -6.44
N PRO A 3 25.97 27.54 -7.03
CA PRO A 3 24.53 27.39 -6.93
C PRO A 3 24.10 26.10 -7.62
N LEU A 4 23.27 25.32 -6.92
CA LEU A 4 22.64 24.14 -7.50
C LEU A 4 21.78 24.56 -8.70
N SER A 5 21.89 23.83 -9.80
CA SER A 5 21.27 24.17 -11.08
C SER A 5 21.09 22.92 -11.94
N LEU A 6 20.09 22.94 -12.82
CA LEU A 6 19.82 21.89 -13.81
C LEU A 6 20.95 21.72 -14.83
N GLN A 7 21.83 22.71 -14.97
CA GLN A 7 22.99 22.65 -15.87
C GLN A 7 24.22 21.99 -15.22
N THR A 8 24.20 21.81 -13.90
CA THR A 8 25.32 21.27 -13.14
C THR A 8 25.11 19.79 -12.89
N ASP A 9 26.12 18.97 -13.21
CA ASP A 9 26.14 17.56 -12.81
C ASP A 9 26.40 17.46 -11.29
N LEU A 10 25.36 17.08 -10.56
CA LEU A 10 25.40 17.05 -9.10
C LEU A 10 26.43 16.05 -8.58
N TYR A 11 26.60 14.91 -9.25
CA TYR A 11 27.56 13.89 -8.83
C TYR A 11 29.01 14.40 -8.90
N GLN A 12 29.33 15.26 -9.88
CA GLN A 12 30.67 15.85 -9.98
C GLN A 12 30.96 16.85 -8.86
N THR A 13 29.92 17.50 -8.33
CA THR A 13 30.08 18.54 -7.30
C THR A 13 29.98 17.97 -5.89
N TYR A 14 29.02 17.04 -5.69
CA TYR A 14 28.68 16.45 -4.39
C TYR A 14 28.42 14.93 -4.53
N PRO A 15 29.46 14.11 -4.79
CA PRO A 15 29.28 12.68 -5.08
C PRO A 15 28.69 11.90 -3.90
N GLU A 16 29.22 12.10 -2.69
CA GLU A 16 28.75 11.40 -1.48
C GLU A 16 27.29 11.71 -1.16
N MET A 17 26.90 12.99 -1.22
CA MET A 17 25.51 13.41 -0.98
C MET A 17 24.57 12.83 -2.04
N THR A 18 24.97 12.91 -3.32
CA THR A 18 24.17 12.42 -4.45
C THR A 18 23.89 10.93 -4.30
N MET A 19 24.93 10.13 -4.05
CA MET A 19 24.76 8.68 -3.88
C MET A 19 23.98 8.35 -2.61
N SER A 20 24.28 9.03 -1.50
CA SER A 20 23.61 8.80 -0.22
C SER A 20 22.10 9.02 -0.28
N TYR A 21 21.61 10.00 -1.05
CA TYR A 21 20.18 10.22 -1.24
C TYR A 21 19.58 9.33 -2.32
N ALA A 22 20.28 9.07 -3.43
CA ALA A 22 19.82 8.14 -4.45
C ALA A 22 19.63 6.72 -3.87
N GLU A 23 20.58 6.24 -3.07
CA GLU A 23 20.47 4.95 -2.40
C GLU A 23 19.30 4.86 -1.44
N LYS A 24 19.02 5.94 -0.68
CA LYS A 24 17.83 6.02 0.18
C LYS A 24 16.53 5.97 -0.61
N TYR A 25 16.46 6.66 -1.75
CA TYR A 25 15.29 6.56 -2.64
C TYR A 25 15.03 5.10 -3.06
N PHE A 26 16.05 4.39 -3.54
CA PHE A 26 15.90 2.99 -3.95
C PHE A 26 15.66 2.03 -2.79
N ALA A 27 16.15 2.36 -1.59
CA ALA A 27 15.92 1.53 -0.40
C ALA A 27 14.48 1.62 0.11
N HIS A 28 13.86 2.80 0.00
CA HIS A 28 12.60 3.10 0.71
C HIS A 28 11.39 3.34 -0.18
N VAL A 29 11.58 3.83 -1.41
CA VAL A 29 10.48 4.16 -2.33
C VAL A 29 10.41 3.16 -3.46
N ASP A 30 11.51 2.98 -4.19
CA ASP A 30 11.58 2.13 -5.38
C ASP A 30 11.91 0.67 -5.03
N THR A 31 11.11 0.12 -4.11
CA THR A 31 11.34 -1.21 -3.53
C THR A 31 11.32 -2.30 -4.60
N PRO A 32 11.97 -3.46 -4.39
CA PRO A 32 12.02 -4.52 -5.38
C PRO A 32 10.64 -5.01 -5.86
N ALA A 33 9.59 -4.92 -5.04
CA ALA A 33 8.23 -5.26 -5.47
C ALA A 33 7.59 -4.21 -6.38
N LEU A 34 8.00 -2.94 -6.29
CA LEU A 34 7.32 -1.81 -6.93
C LEU A 34 8.27 -0.94 -7.76
N SER A 35 9.43 -1.51 -8.13
CA SER A 35 10.51 -0.75 -8.75
C SER A 35 10.15 -0.25 -10.14
N VAL A 36 10.11 1.06 -10.31
CA VAL A 36 9.91 1.76 -11.57
C VAL A 36 11.24 1.93 -12.29
N LEU A 37 12.32 2.28 -11.57
CA LEU A 37 13.64 2.48 -12.15
C LEU A 37 14.56 1.28 -11.85
N PRO A 38 15.34 0.81 -12.82
CA PRO A 38 16.32 -0.24 -12.57
C PRO A 38 17.49 0.33 -11.77
N LYS A 39 17.53 0.07 -10.45
CA LYS A 39 18.52 0.61 -9.50
C LYS A 39 19.95 0.55 -10.02
N GLY A 40 20.42 -0.64 -10.44
CA GLY A 40 21.81 -0.85 -10.87
C GLY A 40 22.21 0.08 -12.02
N PRO A 41 21.55 -0.05 -13.19
CA PRO A 41 21.80 0.83 -14.35
C PRO A 41 21.66 2.32 -14.02
N PHE A 42 20.67 2.69 -13.21
CA PHE A 42 20.45 4.09 -12.85
C PHE A 42 21.58 4.66 -11.98
N LEU A 43 22.03 3.93 -10.96
CA LEU A 43 23.16 4.35 -10.12
C LEU A 43 24.47 4.39 -10.91
N GLU A 44 24.70 3.42 -11.80
CA GLU A 44 25.85 3.43 -12.70
C GLU A 44 25.83 4.66 -13.62
N TRP A 45 24.67 5.01 -14.18
CA TRP A 45 24.50 6.22 -14.98
C TRP A 45 24.82 7.50 -14.19
N ILE A 46 24.38 7.62 -12.93
CA ILE A 46 24.74 8.77 -12.07
C ILE A 46 26.26 8.93 -12.00
N MET A 47 26.98 7.82 -11.80
CA MET A 47 28.42 7.81 -11.56
C MET A 47 29.25 8.05 -12.83
N LEU A 48 28.84 7.44 -13.95
CA LEU A 48 29.67 7.37 -15.16
C LEU A 48 29.36 8.45 -16.19
N ASP A 49 28.11 8.90 -16.32
CA ASP A 49 27.72 9.88 -17.33
C ASP A 49 28.04 11.31 -16.86
N ARG A 50 28.93 11.99 -17.58
CA ARG A 50 29.34 13.38 -17.29
C ARG A 50 28.55 14.42 -18.09
N SER A 51 27.68 13.97 -18.99
CA SER A 51 26.98 14.78 -19.99
C SER A 51 25.47 14.80 -19.79
N LYS A 52 25.03 14.77 -18.53
CA LYS A 52 23.62 14.74 -18.15
C LYS A 52 22.89 15.98 -18.67
N ARG A 53 21.77 15.77 -19.35
CA ARG A 53 20.97 16.88 -19.91
C ARG A 53 20.12 17.51 -18.81
N PRO A 54 19.66 18.77 -18.99
CA PRO A 54 18.79 19.42 -18.00
C PRO A 54 17.56 18.59 -17.63
N ARG A 55 16.93 17.91 -18.60
CA ARG A 55 15.79 17.02 -18.35
C ARG A 55 16.13 15.78 -17.53
N ASP A 56 17.33 15.22 -17.70
CA ASP A 56 17.78 14.04 -16.97
C ASP A 56 18.11 14.47 -15.52
N ASN A 57 18.73 15.64 -15.38
CA ASN A 57 18.97 16.28 -14.09
C ASN A 57 17.66 16.62 -13.37
N THR A 58 16.59 17.03 -14.07
CA THR A 58 15.27 17.23 -13.45
C THR A 58 14.83 15.98 -12.70
N VAL A 59 14.87 14.80 -13.34
CA VAL A 59 14.49 13.53 -12.71
C VAL A 59 15.43 13.20 -11.55
N LEU A 60 16.76 13.38 -11.72
CA LEU A 60 17.73 13.13 -10.66
C LEU A 60 17.48 14.02 -9.43
N TYR A 61 17.28 15.32 -9.60
CA TYR A 61 16.96 16.22 -8.49
C TYR A 61 15.68 15.81 -7.77
N THR A 62 14.63 15.38 -8.50
CA THR A 62 13.41 14.89 -7.86
C THR A 62 13.64 13.57 -7.11
N VAL A 63 14.44 12.64 -7.64
CA VAL A 63 14.87 11.42 -6.94
C VAL A 63 15.58 11.77 -5.63
N LEU A 64 16.49 12.74 -5.66
CA LEU A 64 17.25 13.17 -4.48
C LEU A 64 16.38 13.92 -3.47
N ALA A 65 15.41 14.72 -3.93
CA ALA A 65 14.41 15.34 -3.07
C ALA A 65 13.65 14.25 -2.29
N VAL A 66 13.14 13.23 -2.97
CA VAL A 66 12.46 12.10 -2.32
C VAL A 66 13.41 11.34 -1.38
N GLY A 67 14.63 11.03 -1.81
CA GLY A 67 15.64 10.34 -0.99
C GLY A 67 16.05 11.12 0.27
N SER A 68 16.04 12.45 0.22
CA SER A 68 16.38 13.31 1.35
C SER A 68 15.35 13.25 2.49
N VAL A 69 14.09 12.86 2.21
CA VAL A 69 13.05 12.62 3.24
C VAL A 69 13.47 11.54 4.23
N PHE A 70 14.27 10.57 3.79
CA PHE A 70 14.74 9.46 4.61
C PHE A 70 16.10 9.73 5.26
N ALA A 71 16.64 10.94 5.09
CA ALA A 71 17.87 11.34 5.73
C ALA A 71 17.59 12.15 7.01
N ASN A 72 18.41 11.92 8.03
CA ASN A 72 18.29 12.63 9.31
C ASN A 72 19.06 13.95 9.28
N GLY A 73 18.53 14.99 9.95
CA GLY A 73 19.22 16.26 10.22
C GLY A 73 18.69 17.47 9.45
N SER A 74 19.01 18.66 9.95
CA SER A 74 18.54 19.95 9.38
C SER A 74 19.03 20.20 7.95
N ALA A 75 20.20 19.68 7.58
CA ALA A 75 20.73 19.76 6.23
C ALA A 75 19.86 19.01 5.21
N ALA A 76 19.29 17.86 5.60
CA ALA A 76 18.41 17.09 4.72
C ALA A 76 17.12 17.85 4.38
N ALA A 77 16.54 18.56 5.35
CA ALA A 77 15.37 19.40 5.13
C ALA A 77 15.66 20.59 4.20
N ALA A 78 16.84 21.20 4.31
CA ALA A 78 17.26 22.25 3.38
C ALA A 78 17.44 21.72 1.95
N HIS A 79 18.13 20.58 1.81
CA HIS A 79 18.31 19.92 0.51
C HIS A 79 16.99 19.47 -0.10
N LEU A 80 16.05 18.95 0.70
CA LEU A 80 14.70 18.62 0.25
C LEU A 80 14.04 19.81 -0.44
N SER A 81 14.04 20.97 0.23
CA SER A 81 13.42 22.17 -0.31
C SER A 81 14.11 22.64 -1.60
N GLU A 82 15.43 22.65 -1.62
CA GLU A 82 16.22 23.11 -2.77
C GLU A 82 16.06 22.18 -3.98
N PHE A 83 16.19 20.87 -3.78
CA PHE A 83 16.01 19.88 -4.85
C PHE A 83 14.59 19.85 -5.39
N SER A 84 13.58 19.99 -4.53
CA SER A 84 12.18 20.06 -4.97
C SER A 84 11.92 21.30 -5.82
N GLN A 85 12.49 22.44 -5.44
CA GLN A 85 12.39 23.69 -6.20
C GLN A 85 13.08 23.58 -7.57
N ILE A 86 14.28 23.01 -7.62
CA ILE A 86 15.03 22.80 -8.87
C ILE A 86 14.33 21.78 -9.78
N GLY A 87 13.85 20.66 -9.22
CA GLY A 87 13.08 19.67 -9.98
C GLY A 87 11.79 20.26 -10.56
N SER A 88 11.12 21.14 -9.80
CA SER A 88 9.88 21.79 -10.25
C SER A 88 10.14 22.81 -11.36
N SER A 89 11.22 23.60 -11.25
CA SER A 89 11.59 24.55 -12.31
C SER A 89 12.07 23.85 -13.59
N GLY A 90 12.50 22.59 -13.49
CA GLY A 90 12.93 21.76 -14.60
C GLY A 90 11.82 21.09 -15.41
N ILE A 91 10.54 21.31 -15.08
CA ILE A 91 9.40 20.73 -15.81
C ILE A 91 9.37 21.23 -17.27
N ASP A 92 9.63 22.52 -17.50
CA ASP A 92 9.69 23.08 -18.85
C ASP A 92 10.85 22.50 -19.67
N ALA A 93 11.95 22.14 -18.99
CA ALA A 93 13.14 21.55 -19.60
C ALA A 93 12.92 20.11 -20.09
N LEU A 94 11.81 19.45 -19.73
CA LEU A 94 11.51 18.08 -20.14
C LEU A 94 11.24 17.95 -21.65
N GLY A 95 10.92 19.07 -22.32
CA GLY A 95 10.95 19.18 -23.78
C GLY A 95 10.07 18.15 -24.51
N GLY A 96 8.91 17.80 -23.92
CA GLY A 96 7.98 16.83 -24.49
C GLY A 96 8.36 15.36 -24.29
N SER A 97 9.41 15.04 -23.51
CA SER A 97 9.72 13.64 -23.18
C SER A 97 8.69 13.07 -22.20
N LEU A 98 7.81 12.20 -22.70
CA LEU A 98 6.74 11.61 -21.90
C LEU A 98 7.27 10.82 -20.70
N LEU A 99 8.31 9.99 -20.89
CA LEU A 99 8.88 9.21 -19.78
C LEU A 99 9.43 10.10 -18.67
N HIS A 100 10.21 11.14 -19.00
CA HIS A 100 10.74 12.05 -17.97
C HIS A 100 9.61 12.76 -17.24
N LEU A 101 8.57 13.20 -17.98
CA LEU A 101 7.41 13.82 -17.37
C LEU A 101 6.66 12.86 -16.44
N MET A 102 6.43 11.61 -16.85
CA MET A 102 5.81 10.58 -16.02
C MET A 102 6.62 10.30 -14.75
N LEU A 103 7.93 10.10 -14.88
CA LEU A 103 8.82 9.82 -13.74
C LEU A 103 8.88 11.00 -12.78
N THR A 104 9.12 12.22 -13.26
CA THR A 104 9.14 13.43 -12.42
C THR A 104 7.80 13.64 -11.72
N THR A 105 6.68 13.48 -12.43
CA THR A 105 5.33 13.64 -11.86
C THR A 105 5.06 12.59 -10.80
N LEU A 106 5.43 11.32 -11.04
CA LEU A 106 5.28 10.22 -10.08
C LEU A 106 6.12 10.46 -8.82
N LEU A 107 7.36 10.92 -8.98
CA LEU A 107 8.25 11.22 -7.87
C LEU A 107 7.73 12.38 -7.02
N PHE A 108 7.17 13.43 -7.64
CA PHE A 108 6.49 14.50 -6.91
C PHE A 108 5.21 14.03 -6.22
N ALA A 109 4.46 13.13 -6.84
CA ALA A 109 3.29 12.51 -6.21
C ALA A 109 3.70 11.72 -4.95
N ASN A 110 4.76 10.92 -5.04
CA ASN A 110 5.35 10.22 -3.89
C ASN A 110 5.81 11.20 -2.81
N LEU A 111 6.48 12.29 -3.20
CA LEU A 111 6.94 13.30 -2.25
C LEU A 111 5.79 13.95 -1.48
N ARG A 112 4.74 14.41 -2.20
CA ARG A 112 3.54 14.98 -1.58
C ARG A 112 2.86 13.99 -0.64
N HIS A 113 2.76 12.73 -1.06
CA HIS A 113 2.20 11.66 -0.24
C HIS A 113 3.00 11.43 1.05
N LEU A 114 4.33 11.45 0.97
CA LEU A 114 5.21 11.33 2.15
C LEU A 114 5.07 12.53 3.10
N GLN A 115 4.79 13.72 2.55
CA GLN A 115 4.55 14.95 3.30
C GLN A 115 3.13 15.04 3.90
N GLY A 116 2.21 14.17 3.50
CA GLY A 116 0.81 14.16 3.96
C GLY A 116 -0.17 14.94 3.07
N ASP A 117 0.29 15.52 1.97
CA ASP A 117 -0.58 16.15 0.95
C ASP A 117 -1.17 15.06 0.04
N TYR A 118 -2.16 14.34 0.55
CA TYR A 118 -2.76 13.20 -0.16
C TYR A 118 -3.59 13.60 -1.38
N ASP A 119 -4.33 14.70 -1.29
CA ASP A 119 -5.15 15.19 -2.40
C ASP A 119 -4.26 15.68 -3.54
N GLY A 120 -3.24 16.49 -3.22
CA GLY A 120 -2.25 16.93 -4.19
C GLY A 120 -1.42 15.79 -4.76
N ALA A 121 -1.17 14.71 -4.00
CA ALA A 121 -0.54 13.51 -4.52
C ALA A 121 -1.47 12.73 -5.46
N ALA A 122 -2.74 12.58 -5.12
CA ALA A 122 -3.75 11.89 -5.92
C ALA A 122 -3.89 12.51 -7.32
N GLU A 123 -3.96 13.84 -7.41
CA GLU A 123 -4.01 14.54 -8.70
C GLU A 123 -2.83 14.21 -9.61
N LEU A 124 -1.62 14.14 -9.04
CA LEU A 124 -0.41 13.80 -9.78
C LEU A 124 -0.38 12.31 -10.19
N TYR A 125 -0.83 11.39 -9.34
CA TYR A 125 -0.98 9.99 -9.73
C TYR A 125 -2.00 9.82 -10.88
N ILE A 126 -3.13 10.53 -10.85
CA ILE A 126 -4.10 10.53 -11.96
C ILE A 126 -3.43 10.99 -13.26
N SER A 127 -2.63 12.06 -13.18
CA SER A 127 -1.90 12.59 -14.33
C SER A 127 -0.95 11.53 -14.92
N VAL A 128 -0.14 10.88 -14.07
CA VAL A 128 0.78 9.79 -14.50
C VAL A 128 0.02 8.64 -15.13
N TYR A 129 -1.07 8.21 -14.49
CA TYR A 129 -1.91 7.13 -15.00
C TYR A 129 -2.50 7.48 -16.38
N LYS A 130 -3.07 8.68 -16.55
CA LYS A 130 -3.61 9.17 -17.84
C LYS A 130 -2.53 9.27 -18.92
N MET A 131 -1.33 9.73 -18.58
CA MET A 131 -0.18 9.78 -19.49
C MET A 131 0.22 8.38 -19.96
N GLY A 132 0.33 7.44 -19.01
CA GLY A 132 0.66 6.05 -19.27
C GLY A 132 -0.34 5.33 -20.17
N GLN A 133 -1.65 5.52 -19.91
CA GLN A 133 -2.69 4.94 -20.75
C GLN A 133 -2.61 5.41 -22.21
N ARG A 134 -2.29 6.70 -22.44
CA ARG A 134 -2.10 7.22 -23.81
C ARG A 134 -0.89 6.58 -24.49
N GLU A 135 0.21 6.40 -23.78
CA GLU A 135 1.42 5.76 -24.31
C GLU A 135 1.16 4.29 -24.64
N LEU A 136 0.51 3.55 -23.75
CA LEU A 136 0.21 2.12 -23.93
C LEU A 136 -0.83 1.87 -25.03
N SER A 137 -1.77 2.79 -25.21
CA SER A 137 -2.78 2.71 -26.28
C SER A 137 -2.26 3.17 -27.64
N SER A 138 -1.11 3.86 -27.67
CA SER A 138 -0.50 4.30 -28.92
C SER A 138 0.13 3.10 -29.61
N ARG A 139 -0.40 2.72 -30.78
CA ARG A 139 0.21 1.70 -31.65
C ARG A 139 1.68 2.06 -31.88
N PRO A 140 2.61 1.07 -31.90
CA PRO A 140 3.97 1.35 -32.35
C PRO A 140 3.86 1.82 -33.80
N ALA A 141 3.89 3.13 -34.01
CA ALA A 141 4.08 3.66 -35.34
C ALA A 141 5.42 3.09 -35.82
N ASP A 142 5.44 2.58 -37.05
CA ASP A 142 6.66 2.29 -37.81
C ASP A 142 7.45 3.60 -37.96
N GLN A 143 8.09 4.06 -36.89
CA GLN A 143 9.02 5.17 -36.89
C GLN A 143 10.39 4.57 -37.07
N GLY A 144 10.82 4.58 -38.33
CA GLY A 144 12.14 4.16 -38.75
C GLY A 144 13.25 4.84 -37.96
N THR A 145 14.28 4.04 -37.65
CA THR A 145 15.72 4.38 -37.64
C THR A 145 16.23 5.66 -36.97
N ALA A 146 15.45 6.37 -36.17
CA ALA A 146 15.97 7.36 -35.23
C ALA A 146 16.07 6.70 -33.86
N THR A 147 17.24 6.16 -33.51
CA THR A 147 17.53 5.70 -32.14
C THR A 147 17.22 6.85 -31.19
N PRO A 148 16.21 6.72 -30.30
CA PRO A 148 15.96 7.75 -29.30
C PRO A 148 17.21 7.88 -28.41
N PRO A 149 17.49 9.05 -27.85
CA PRO A 149 18.63 9.20 -26.97
C PRO A 149 18.43 8.29 -25.76
N TRP A 150 19.42 7.44 -25.48
CA TRP A 150 19.53 6.69 -24.23
C TRP A 150 19.38 7.68 -23.06
N ALA A 151 18.41 7.45 -22.18
CA ALA A 151 18.23 8.22 -20.95
C ALA A 151 18.53 7.32 -19.76
N PHE A 152 19.21 7.86 -18.76
CA PHE A 152 19.58 7.11 -17.54
C PHE A 152 20.43 5.85 -17.79
N GLY A 153 21.14 5.77 -18.93
CA GLY A 153 21.85 4.56 -19.34
C GLY A 153 20.95 3.42 -19.81
N LEU A 154 19.66 3.68 -20.08
CA LEU A 154 18.67 2.67 -20.45
C LEU A 154 18.44 2.59 -21.96
N ASP A 155 18.24 1.36 -22.43
CA ASP A 155 17.74 1.10 -23.77
C ASP A 155 16.24 1.46 -23.90
N ARG A 156 15.73 1.47 -25.13
CA ARG A 156 14.33 1.82 -25.42
C ARG A 156 13.32 0.87 -24.76
N GLY A 157 13.61 -0.43 -24.71
CA GLY A 157 12.75 -1.42 -24.08
C GLY A 157 12.68 -1.22 -22.57
N SER A 158 13.83 -1.00 -21.94
CA SER A 158 13.94 -0.67 -20.52
C SER A 158 13.20 0.62 -20.17
N MET A 159 13.30 1.66 -21.01
CA MET A 159 12.53 2.90 -20.84
C MET A 159 11.00 2.69 -20.96
N MET A 160 10.56 1.87 -21.91
CA MET A 160 9.14 1.52 -22.08
C MET A 160 8.61 0.74 -20.86
N GLU A 161 9.43 -0.14 -20.30
CA GLU A 161 9.10 -0.86 -19.08
C GLU A 161 9.00 0.08 -17.87
N CYS A 162 9.90 1.06 -17.73
CA CYS A 162 9.77 2.10 -16.70
C CYS A 162 8.45 2.88 -16.84
N ALA A 163 8.01 3.22 -18.06
CA ALA A 163 6.74 3.90 -18.29
C ALA A 163 5.53 3.04 -17.87
N LYS A 164 5.53 1.75 -18.23
CA LYS A 164 4.52 0.77 -17.80
C LYS A 164 4.43 0.71 -16.28
N ARG A 165 5.57 0.54 -15.61
CA ARG A 165 5.63 0.44 -14.15
C ARG A 165 5.24 1.73 -13.45
N ALA A 166 5.63 2.89 -13.98
CA ALA A 166 5.18 4.17 -13.47
C ALA A 166 3.65 4.30 -13.55
N THR A 167 3.06 3.83 -14.65
CA THR A 167 1.60 3.79 -14.85
C THR A 167 0.95 2.91 -13.80
N TRP A 168 1.39 1.66 -13.65
CA TRP A 168 0.82 0.71 -12.69
C TRP A 168 1.05 1.13 -11.24
N LEU A 169 2.18 1.73 -10.91
CA LEU A 169 2.42 2.24 -9.57
C LEU A 169 1.45 3.38 -9.26
N ALA A 170 1.34 4.39 -10.14
CA ALA A 170 0.37 5.47 -9.97
C ALA A 170 -1.06 4.94 -9.81
N ASP A 171 -1.38 3.87 -10.51
CA ASP A 171 -2.66 3.21 -10.47
C ASP A 171 -2.97 2.54 -9.12
N VAL A 172 -2.01 1.74 -8.62
CA VAL A 172 -2.05 1.19 -7.26
C VAL A 172 -2.21 2.31 -6.24
N MET A 173 -1.47 3.41 -6.40
CA MET A 173 -1.52 4.56 -5.50
C MET A 173 -2.89 5.19 -5.40
N LEU A 174 -3.60 5.29 -6.51
CA LEU A 174 -4.96 5.83 -6.54
C LEU A 174 -5.92 4.92 -5.80
N CYS A 175 -5.83 3.61 -6.05
CA CYS A 175 -6.69 2.62 -5.39
C CYS A 175 -6.50 2.64 -3.87
N LEU A 176 -5.24 2.71 -3.41
CA LEU A 176 -4.92 2.76 -1.98
C LEU A 176 -5.39 4.06 -1.31
N GLY A 177 -5.28 5.20 -2.00
CA GLY A 177 -5.85 6.46 -1.53
C GLY A 177 -7.36 6.37 -1.35
N SER A 178 -8.05 5.74 -2.30
CA SER A 178 -9.51 5.60 -2.28
C SER A 178 -9.99 4.68 -1.16
N CYS A 179 -9.18 3.69 -0.77
CA CYS A 179 -9.45 2.88 0.40
C CYS A 179 -9.42 3.70 1.70
N ARG A 180 -8.67 4.80 1.80
CA ARG A 180 -8.65 5.65 3.01
C ARG A 180 -9.83 6.61 3.09
N CYS A 181 -10.25 7.18 1.96
CA CYS A 181 -11.32 8.18 1.91
C CYS A 181 -12.10 8.11 0.59
N PRO A 182 -13.20 7.35 0.53
CA PRO A 182 -13.97 7.13 -0.70
C PRO A 182 -14.73 8.40 -1.14
N TYR A 183 -14.96 9.36 -0.24
CA TYR A 183 -15.70 10.58 -0.53
C TYR A 183 -14.85 11.67 -1.19
N ALA A 184 -13.57 11.80 -0.82
CA ALA A 184 -12.67 12.80 -1.41
C ALA A 184 -12.27 12.46 -2.86
N GLN A 185 -12.41 11.20 -3.29
CA GLN A 185 -11.91 10.72 -4.58
C GLN A 185 -12.98 10.24 -5.58
N ARG A 186 -14.28 10.53 -5.36
CA ARG A 186 -15.35 10.09 -6.27
C ARG A 186 -15.17 10.58 -7.72
N GLN A 187 -14.74 11.82 -7.90
CA GLN A 187 -14.54 12.39 -9.24
C GLN A 187 -13.36 11.73 -9.96
N SER A 188 -12.27 11.46 -9.24
CA SER A 188 -11.10 10.76 -9.74
C SER A 188 -11.39 9.30 -10.09
N MET A 189 -12.11 8.57 -9.23
CA MET A 189 -12.49 7.18 -9.51
C MET A 189 -13.43 7.07 -10.72
N TRP A 190 -14.40 7.97 -10.86
CA TRP A 190 -15.31 7.97 -12.01
C TRP A 190 -14.54 8.18 -13.33
N GLU A 191 -13.60 9.13 -13.37
CA GLU A 191 -12.76 9.37 -14.56
C GLU A 191 -11.84 8.19 -14.90
N ILE A 192 -11.28 7.52 -13.89
CA ILE A 192 -10.44 6.33 -14.05
C ILE A 192 -11.26 5.13 -14.53
N GLN A 193 -12.46 4.95 -13.97
CA GLN A 193 -13.38 3.87 -14.32
C GLN A 193 -13.87 3.99 -15.77
N HIS A 194 -14.17 5.21 -16.24
CA HIS A 194 -14.49 5.47 -17.65
C HIS A 194 -13.29 5.28 -18.59
N ALA A 195 -12.08 5.69 -18.18
CA ALA A 195 -10.88 5.48 -19.00
C ALA A 195 -10.56 3.99 -19.20
N HIS A 196 -10.89 3.14 -18.23
CA HIS A 196 -10.60 1.70 -18.29
C HIS A 196 -11.65 0.85 -19.01
N GLN A 197 -12.93 1.20 -18.97
CA GLN A 197 -13.95 0.46 -19.74
C GLN A 197 -13.60 0.38 -21.25
N ASN A 198 -12.76 1.30 -21.73
CA ASN A 198 -12.26 1.34 -23.10
C ASN A 198 -10.94 0.58 -23.34
N SER A 199 -10.29 0.02 -22.30
CA SER A 199 -8.92 -0.54 -22.34
C SER A 199 -8.82 -2.04 -21.99
N VAL A 200 -9.84 -2.62 -21.32
CA VAL A 200 -9.82 -3.99 -20.76
C VAL A 200 -9.75 -5.13 -21.81
N HIS A 201 -9.81 -4.85 -23.11
CA HIS A 201 -9.84 -5.92 -24.13
C HIS A 201 -8.50 -6.41 -24.68
N ASP A 202 -7.37 -5.76 -24.40
CA ASP A 202 -6.08 -6.22 -24.91
C ASP A 202 -5.25 -6.93 -23.84
N SER A 203 -5.45 -8.25 -23.75
CA SER A 203 -4.58 -9.17 -23.02
C SER A 203 -3.17 -9.16 -23.61
N LEU A 204 -2.26 -8.39 -23.00
CA LEU A 204 -0.84 -8.35 -23.35
C LEU A 204 -0.14 -9.64 -22.93
N SER A 205 0.24 -10.48 -23.90
CA SER A 205 1.20 -11.57 -23.69
C SER A 205 2.60 -10.99 -23.54
N LEU A 206 3.33 -11.34 -22.48
CA LEU A 206 4.65 -10.80 -22.16
C LEU A 206 5.71 -11.91 -22.10
N ASP A 207 6.79 -11.76 -22.88
CA ASP A 207 7.96 -12.65 -22.93
C ASP A 207 8.79 -12.60 -21.64
N GLY A 208 9.37 -13.76 -21.27
CA GLY A 208 9.76 -14.08 -19.89
C GLY A 208 11.25 -14.10 -19.53
N SER A 209 11.96 -12.96 -19.56
CA SER A 209 13.39 -12.94 -19.14
C SER A 209 13.80 -11.97 -18.03
N THR A 210 12.88 -11.23 -17.40
CA THR A 210 13.16 -10.46 -16.18
C THR A 210 11.91 -10.46 -15.32
N VAL A 211 11.87 -11.28 -14.25
CA VAL A 211 10.71 -11.51 -13.36
C VAL A 211 9.40 -11.11 -14.03
N SER A 212 8.85 -11.99 -14.88
CA SER A 212 7.52 -11.79 -15.45
C SER A 212 6.56 -11.48 -14.30
N ARG A 213 6.10 -10.22 -14.16
CA ARG A 213 5.15 -9.84 -13.10
C ARG A 213 3.78 -9.45 -13.67
N PRO A 214 3.03 -10.41 -14.24
CA PRO A 214 1.57 -10.35 -14.25
C PRO A 214 1.02 -9.96 -12.86
N ASP A 215 1.69 -10.42 -11.80
CA ASP A 215 1.36 -10.28 -10.38
C ASP A 215 0.98 -8.87 -9.93
N LEU A 216 1.76 -7.83 -10.30
CA LEU A 216 1.48 -6.45 -9.85
C LEU A 216 0.30 -5.83 -10.57
N ILE A 217 0.19 -6.08 -11.88
CA ILE A 217 -0.94 -5.61 -12.69
C ILE A 217 -2.23 -6.23 -12.16
N LEU A 218 -2.17 -7.52 -11.87
CA LEU A 218 -3.27 -8.30 -11.31
C LEU A 218 -3.66 -7.76 -9.92
N ILE A 219 -2.70 -7.59 -9.00
CA ILE A 219 -2.95 -6.99 -7.67
C ILE A 219 -3.51 -5.58 -7.79
N ALA A 220 -2.95 -4.73 -8.66
CA ALA A 220 -3.45 -3.38 -8.92
C ALA A 220 -4.90 -3.39 -9.43
N THR A 221 -5.20 -4.31 -10.34
CA THR A 221 -6.56 -4.48 -10.89
C THR A 221 -7.53 -4.92 -9.80
N ALA A 222 -7.17 -5.92 -8.99
CA ALA A 222 -8.02 -6.38 -7.89
C ALA A 222 -8.20 -5.29 -6.83
N LEU A 223 -7.13 -4.58 -6.44
CA LEU A 223 -7.23 -3.45 -5.49
C LEU A 223 -8.12 -2.34 -6.03
N ARG A 224 -8.08 -2.04 -7.32
CA ARG A 224 -8.99 -1.09 -7.93
C ARG A 224 -10.43 -1.56 -7.84
N GLU A 225 -10.70 -2.77 -8.29
CA GLU A 225 -12.06 -3.30 -8.31
C GLU A 225 -12.64 -3.33 -6.89
N VAL A 226 -11.82 -3.70 -5.89
CA VAL A 226 -12.17 -3.63 -4.48
C VAL A 226 -12.41 -2.18 -4.02
N ALA A 227 -11.53 -1.24 -4.37
CA ALA A 227 -11.70 0.17 -4.02
C ALA A 227 -12.98 0.78 -4.64
N VAL A 228 -13.28 0.43 -5.89
CA VAL A 228 -14.51 0.83 -6.59
C VAL A 228 -15.73 0.28 -5.88
N MET A 229 -15.76 -1.02 -5.55
CA MET A 229 -16.87 -1.60 -4.80
C MET A 229 -17.03 -0.95 -3.42
N ALA A 230 -15.94 -0.83 -2.66
CA ALA A 230 -15.94 -0.22 -1.33
C ALA A 230 -16.37 1.25 -1.35
N GLY A 231 -16.10 1.98 -2.44
CA GLY A 231 -16.51 3.37 -2.63
C GLY A 231 -17.93 3.55 -3.19
N THR A 232 -18.58 2.50 -3.68
CA THR A 232 -19.91 2.57 -4.29
C THR A 232 -21.00 2.60 -3.21
N PRO A 233 -21.87 3.63 -3.16
CA PRO A 233 -22.99 3.68 -2.21
C PRO A 233 -23.95 2.49 -2.38
N ARG A 234 -24.46 1.93 -1.27
CA ARG A 234 -25.33 0.74 -1.24
C ARG A 234 -26.52 0.83 -2.20
N ALA A 235 -27.11 2.02 -2.34
CA ALA A 235 -28.24 2.29 -3.24
C ALA A 235 -27.92 2.06 -4.72
N LEU A 236 -26.65 2.10 -5.13
CA LEU A 236 -26.21 1.99 -6.53
C LEU A 236 -25.68 0.59 -6.89
N TRP A 237 -25.52 -0.31 -5.93
CA TRP A 237 -24.98 -1.66 -6.18
C TRP A 237 -25.84 -2.51 -7.11
N GLN A 238 -27.16 -2.30 -7.15
CA GLN A 238 -28.09 -3.13 -7.94
C GLN A 238 -28.12 -2.76 -9.44
N HIS A 239 -27.64 -1.57 -9.83
CA HIS A 239 -27.83 -1.05 -11.19
C HIS A 239 -26.55 -0.80 -11.99
N GLU A 240 -25.38 -0.60 -11.36
CA GLU A 240 -24.20 -0.10 -12.09
C GLU A 240 -22.91 -0.92 -11.97
N THR A 241 -22.83 -1.91 -11.07
CA THR A 241 -21.56 -2.63 -10.87
C THR A 241 -21.48 -3.90 -11.73
N ASN A 242 -20.87 -3.78 -12.92
CA ASN A 242 -20.36 -4.93 -13.71
C ASN A 242 -19.25 -5.72 -12.98
N VAL A 243 -18.95 -5.35 -11.74
CA VAL A 243 -17.85 -5.85 -10.91
C VAL A 243 -18.46 -6.75 -9.84
N ASN A 244 -18.42 -8.06 -10.06
CA ASN A 244 -18.98 -9.04 -9.13
C ASN A 244 -17.92 -9.47 -8.12
N PHE A 245 -18.24 -9.36 -6.82
CA PHE A 245 -17.45 -9.87 -5.69
C PHE A 245 -16.88 -11.27 -5.95
N GLU A 246 -17.72 -12.19 -6.45
CA GLU A 246 -17.33 -13.58 -6.73
C GLU A 246 -16.30 -13.69 -7.85
N THR A 247 -16.39 -12.83 -8.86
CA THR A 247 -15.42 -12.80 -9.96
C THR A 247 -14.04 -12.38 -9.44
N ILE A 248 -13.98 -11.38 -8.56
CA ILE A 248 -12.72 -10.89 -7.99
C ILE A 248 -12.15 -11.91 -7.03
N ARG A 249 -12.99 -12.49 -6.17
CA ARG A 249 -12.61 -13.56 -5.24
C ARG A 249 -12.01 -14.74 -6.00
N SER A 250 -12.72 -15.25 -7.01
CA SER A 250 -12.27 -16.36 -7.86
C SER A 250 -10.93 -16.07 -8.55
N ARG A 251 -10.73 -14.83 -9.03
CA ARG A 251 -9.44 -14.40 -9.61
C ARG A 251 -8.32 -14.40 -8.57
N LEU A 252 -8.54 -13.81 -7.40
CA LEU A 252 -7.57 -13.80 -6.30
C LEU A 252 -7.24 -15.21 -5.79
N ASP A 253 -8.20 -16.13 -5.78
CA ASP A 253 -8.00 -17.52 -5.37
C ASP A 253 -7.24 -18.33 -6.44
N THR A 254 -7.55 -18.11 -7.72
CA THR A 254 -6.78 -18.69 -8.83
C THR A 254 -5.32 -18.25 -8.77
N TRP A 255 -5.08 -17.00 -8.36
CA TRP A 255 -3.71 -16.49 -8.16
C TRP A 255 -3.03 -17.14 -6.97
N ASP A 256 -3.71 -17.43 -5.86
CA ASP A 256 -3.11 -18.12 -4.72
C ASP A 256 -2.48 -19.43 -5.18
N VAL A 257 -3.22 -20.21 -5.98
CA VAL A 257 -2.76 -21.48 -6.53
C VAL A 257 -1.55 -21.27 -7.46
N ALA A 258 -1.59 -20.25 -8.31
CA ALA A 258 -0.48 -19.94 -9.22
C ALA A 258 0.79 -19.47 -8.45
N PHE A 259 0.64 -18.60 -7.45
CA PHE A 259 1.72 -18.14 -6.59
C PHE A 259 2.34 -19.28 -5.80
N GLN A 260 1.51 -20.12 -5.19
CA GLN A 260 1.98 -21.30 -4.45
C GLN A 260 2.69 -22.29 -5.38
N GLY A 261 2.17 -22.52 -6.58
CA GLY A 261 2.79 -23.39 -7.59
C GLY A 261 4.15 -22.89 -8.09
N ASN A 262 4.27 -21.58 -8.36
CA ASN A 262 5.54 -20.96 -8.76
C ASN A 262 6.56 -20.96 -7.62
N ARG A 263 6.13 -20.75 -6.37
CA ARG A 263 6.98 -20.82 -5.18
C ARG A 263 7.48 -22.24 -4.91
N ALA A 264 6.63 -23.25 -5.06
CA ALA A 264 7.00 -24.65 -4.87
C ALA A 264 8.09 -25.10 -5.87
N ARG A 265 8.09 -24.55 -7.09
CA ARG A 265 9.12 -24.84 -8.11
C ARG A 265 10.43 -24.09 -7.89
N GLY A 266 10.41 -22.93 -7.24
CA GLY A 266 11.60 -22.12 -6.96
C GLY A 266 12.32 -22.40 -5.62
N GLN A 267 11.65 -23.05 -4.66
CA GLN A 267 12.15 -23.21 -3.28
C GLN A 267 12.83 -24.56 -3.00
N VAL A 268 13.84 -24.97 -3.78
CA VAL A 268 14.68 -26.12 -3.38
C VAL A 268 15.80 -25.73 -2.40
N SER A 269 16.21 -24.45 -2.23
CA SER A 269 17.22 -24.13 -1.18
C SER A 269 17.44 -22.66 -0.73
N ALA A 270 16.59 -21.67 -1.04
CA ALA A 270 16.89 -20.27 -0.69
C ALA A 270 15.80 -19.56 0.14
N ARG A 271 16.24 -18.74 1.11
CA ARG A 271 15.44 -17.78 1.91
C ARG A 271 14.55 -16.94 0.97
N ARG A 272 13.26 -16.78 1.29
CA ARG A 272 12.33 -15.97 0.46
C ARG A 272 12.88 -14.55 0.29
N SER A 273 12.73 -13.98 -0.90
CA SER A 273 13.18 -12.61 -1.14
C SER A 273 12.23 -11.62 -0.45
N SER A 274 12.75 -10.46 -0.04
CA SER A 274 11.92 -9.38 0.52
C SER A 274 10.85 -8.91 -0.48
N ALA A 275 11.13 -8.99 -1.78
CA ALA A 275 10.19 -8.66 -2.84
C ALA A 275 8.95 -9.57 -2.83
N ASP A 276 9.15 -10.88 -2.63
CA ASP A 276 8.05 -11.84 -2.58
C ASP A 276 7.15 -11.61 -1.37
N GLN A 277 7.76 -11.26 -0.23
CA GLN A 277 7.04 -10.94 1.00
C GLN A 277 6.23 -9.64 0.89
N GLN A 278 6.73 -8.64 0.15
CA GLN A 278 5.97 -7.41 -0.14
C GLN A 278 4.76 -7.69 -1.03
N VAL A 279 4.93 -8.53 -2.05
CA VAL A 279 3.82 -8.98 -2.92
C VAL A 279 2.79 -9.78 -2.12
N ASP A 280 3.23 -10.63 -1.18
CA ASP A 280 2.36 -11.34 -0.23
C ASP A 280 1.50 -10.36 0.59
N ILE A 281 2.10 -9.31 1.15
CA ILE A 281 1.37 -8.30 1.92
C ILE A 281 0.30 -7.64 1.05
N LEU A 282 0.64 -7.22 -0.17
CA LEU A 282 -0.33 -6.59 -1.08
C LEU A 282 -1.46 -7.52 -1.49
N TYR A 283 -1.15 -8.79 -1.72
CA TYR A 283 -2.13 -9.82 -2.05
C TYR A 283 -3.12 -10.05 -0.89
N PHE A 284 -2.61 -10.30 0.31
CA PHE A 284 -3.46 -10.48 1.48
C PHE A 284 -4.23 -9.21 1.83
N PHE A 285 -3.66 -8.04 1.54
CA PHE A 285 -4.33 -6.77 1.71
C PHE A 285 -5.53 -6.62 0.78
N ALA A 286 -5.40 -6.98 -0.51
CA ALA A 286 -6.51 -7.00 -1.44
C ALA A 286 -7.64 -7.95 -0.98
N LYS A 287 -7.30 -9.16 -0.52
CA LYS A 287 -8.28 -10.11 0.05
C LYS A 287 -8.93 -9.58 1.32
N ALA A 288 -8.16 -8.99 2.23
CA ALA A 288 -8.69 -8.43 3.46
C ALA A 288 -9.68 -7.30 3.16
N LEU A 289 -9.37 -6.40 2.23
CA LEU A 289 -10.28 -5.32 1.83
C LEU A 289 -11.52 -5.84 1.09
N LEU A 290 -11.38 -6.85 0.23
CA LEU A 290 -12.51 -7.48 -0.47
C LEU A 290 -13.54 -7.98 0.54
N HIS A 291 -13.10 -8.81 1.48
CA HIS A 291 -13.97 -9.38 2.51
C HIS A 291 -14.35 -8.36 3.59
N ARG A 292 -13.64 -7.25 3.76
CA ARG A 292 -13.99 -6.24 4.77
C ARG A 292 -15.02 -5.23 4.27
N ARG A 293 -14.82 -4.71 3.05
CA ARG A 293 -15.47 -3.49 2.55
C ARG A 293 -16.23 -3.64 1.25
N ALA A 294 -16.03 -4.75 0.54
CA ALA A 294 -16.72 -5.02 -0.71
C ALA A 294 -17.70 -6.20 -0.60
N CYS A 295 -18.12 -6.53 0.62
CA CYS A 295 -19.11 -7.57 0.83
C CYS A 295 -20.47 -7.20 0.24
N PRO A 296 -21.18 -8.17 -0.38
CA PRO A 296 -22.52 -7.91 -0.90
C PRO A 296 -23.45 -7.40 0.20
N PRO A 297 -24.15 -6.26 0.02
CA PRO A 297 -24.91 -5.63 1.07
C PRO A 297 -26.12 -6.43 1.55
N TRP A 298 -26.61 -7.38 0.77
CA TRP A 298 -27.74 -8.25 1.10
C TRP A 298 -27.30 -9.57 1.76
N SER A 299 -26.03 -9.68 2.14
CA SER A 299 -25.53 -10.86 2.85
C SER A 299 -26.20 -10.98 4.21
N GLY A 300 -26.72 -12.17 4.51
CA GLY A 300 -27.26 -12.48 5.84
C GLY A 300 -26.15 -12.52 6.92
N PRO A 301 -26.52 -12.58 8.21
CA PRO A 301 -25.58 -12.57 9.33
C PRO A 301 -24.46 -13.61 9.23
N GLU A 302 -24.80 -14.86 8.87
CA GLU A 302 -23.84 -15.96 8.68
C GLU A 302 -22.80 -15.63 7.59
N ALA A 303 -23.24 -15.12 6.44
CA ALA A 303 -22.32 -14.73 5.37
C ALA A 303 -21.43 -13.54 5.78
N GLN A 304 -21.96 -12.58 6.54
CA GLN A 304 -21.16 -11.48 7.08
C GLN A 304 -20.11 -11.98 8.08
N ALA A 305 -20.47 -12.92 8.94
CA ALA A 305 -19.53 -13.55 9.87
C ALA A 305 -18.41 -14.25 9.11
N HIS A 306 -18.75 -15.02 8.07
CA HIS A 306 -17.79 -15.68 7.21
C HIS A 306 -16.82 -14.69 6.55
N TYR A 307 -17.32 -13.57 6.01
CA TYR A 307 -16.45 -12.55 5.43
C TYR A 307 -15.56 -11.86 6.48
N ALA A 308 -16.08 -11.59 7.67
CA ALA A 308 -15.29 -11.05 8.78
C ALA A 308 -14.17 -12.03 9.19
N HIS A 309 -14.46 -13.34 9.22
CA HIS A 309 -13.47 -14.39 9.44
C HIS A 309 -12.38 -14.37 8.37
N GLU A 310 -12.75 -14.34 7.09
CA GLU A 310 -11.79 -14.27 5.98
C GLU A 310 -10.94 -13.00 6.03
N ALA A 311 -11.54 -11.84 6.37
CA ALA A 311 -10.80 -10.60 6.57
C ALA A 311 -9.76 -10.74 7.70
N PHE A 312 -10.16 -11.34 8.84
CA PHE A 312 -9.28 -11.60 9.98
C PHE A 312 -8.12 -12.56 9.63
N VAL A 313 -8.40 -13.63 8.88
CA VAL A 313 -7.40 -14.60 8.43
C VAL A 313 -6.36 -13.92 7.55
N ASN A 314 -6.78 -13.10 6.58
CA ASN A 314 -5.88 -12.39 5.69
C ASN A 314 -5.08 -11.30 6.42
N ALA A 315 -5.71 -10.54 7.33
CA ALA A 315 -5.02 -9.61 8.22
C ALA A 315 -3.93 -10.30 9.07
N SER A 316 -4.23 -11.48 9.60
CA SER A 316 -3.26 -12.27 10.39
C SER A 316 -2.05 -12.69 9.55
N LYS A 317 -2.24 -12.98 8.26
CA LYS A 317 -1.15 -13.29 7.34
C LYS A 317 -0.28 -12.05 7.08
N ILE A 318 -0.88 -10.87 6.91
CA ILE A 318 -0.15 -9.59 6.74
C ILE A 318 0.79 -9.35 7.94
N LEU A 319 0.25 -9.36 9.16
CA LEU A 319 1.06 -9.10 10.37
C LEU A 319 2.14 -10.15 10.60
N ARG A 320 1.88 -11.41 10.24
CA ARG A 320 2.91 -12.47 10.30
C ARG A 320 4.05 -12.22 9.31
N VAL A 321 3.74 -11.82 8.08
CA VAL A 321 4.78 -11.49 7.08
C VAL A 321 5.57 -10.26 7.54
N ALA A 322 4.91 -9.25 8.09
CA ALA A 322 5.56 -8.09 8.70
C ALA A 322 6.50 -8.48 9.84
N GLN A 323 6.07 -9.38 10.74
CA GLN A 323 6.90 -9.90 11.82
C GLN A 323 8.13 -10.65 11.30
N GLN A 324 7.97 -11.50 10.28
CA GLN A 324 9.08 -12.23 9.66
C GLN A 324 10.11 -11.28 9.03
N LEU A 325 9.63 -10.24 8.36
CA LEU A 325 10.45 -9.19 7.79
C LEU A 325 11.19 -8.41 8.90
N SER A 326 10.53 -8.04 10.01
CA SER A 326 11.18 -7.40 11.16
C SER A 326 12.27 -8.29 11.78
N ASN A 327 11.99 -9.56 12.02
CA ASN A 327 12.92 -10.51 12.64
C ASN A 327 14.13 -10.87 11.76
N SER A 328 14.03 -10.68 10.44
CA SER A 328 15.10 -10.99 9.48
C SER A 328 16.29 -10.01 9.49
N ARG A 329 16.27 -9.04 10.42
CA ARG A 329 17.23 -7.96 10.66
C ARG A 329 18.61 -8.49 11.08
N THR A 330 19.39 -8.99 10.12
CA THR A 330 20.82 -9.30 10.32
C THR A 330 21.71 -8.29 9.59
N GLU A 331 22.38 -7.46 10.39
CA GLU A 331 23.60 -6.65 10.28
C GLU A 331 23.98 -5.82 9.02
N ASP A 332 23.64 -6.21 7.79
CA ASP A 332 24.05 -5.46 6.57
C ASP A 332 22.88 -4.97 5.69
N ALA A 333 21.64 -5.31 6.04
CA ALA A 333 20.47 -4.82 5.33
C ALA A 333 20.06 -3.45 5.90
N SER A 334 20.46 -2.39 5.20
CA SER A 334 19.95 -1.03 5.37
C SER A 334 18.48 -1.05 5.77
N ALA A 335 18.19 -0.46 6.92
CA ALA A 335 16.88 -0.22 7.51
C ALA A 335 15.72 -0.49 6.54
N PHE A 336 15.00 -1.59 6.79
CA PHE A 336 13.58 -1.67 6.50
C PHE A 336 13.20 -1.35 5.03
N THR A 337 13.29 -2.36 4.16
CA THR A 337 12.64 -2.35 2.83
C THR A 337 11.11 -2.23 2.92
N MET A 338 10.54 -2.09 4.13
CA MET A 338 9.12 -1.88 4.41
C MET A 338 8.70 -0.40 4.49
N LEU A 339 9.56 0.57 4.13
CA LEU A 339 9.19 2.00 4.12
C LEU A 339 8.30 2.44 2.95
N CYS A 340 7.82 1.48 2.16
CA CYS A 340 6.81 1.77 1.17
C CYS A 340 5.50 2.13 1.90
N PRO A 341 4.91 3.33 1.68
CA PRO A 341 3.70 3.77 2.38
C PRO A 341 2.54 2.74 2.35
N PHE A 342 2.53 1.86 1.34
CA PHE A 342 1.47 0.89 1.08
C PHE A 342 1.51 -0.27 2.05
N ILE A 343 2.72 -0.70 2.42
CA ILE A 343 2.91 -1.76 3.42
C ILE A 343 2.49 -1.22 4.79
N GLY A 344 2.81 0.05 5.07
CA GLY A 344 2.32 0.73 6.28
C GLY A 344 0.80 0.78 6.36
N LEU A 345 0.13 1.11 5.25
CA LEU A 345 -1.34 1.07 5.19
C LEU A 345 -1.88 -0.35 5.38
N ALA A 346 -1.33 -1.35 4.69
CA ALA A 346 -1.77 -2.74 4.81
C ALA A 346 -1.60 -3.28 6.25
N ILE A 347 -0.49 -2.94 6.91
CA ILE A 347 -0.22 -3.34 8.29
C ILE A 347 -1.15 -2.62 9.26
N PHE A 348 -1.38 -1.32 9.06
CA PHE A 348 -2.34 -0.56 9.86
C PHE A 348 -3.76 -1.11 9.74
N GLU A 349 -4.18 -1.49 8.53
CA GLU A 349 -5.48 -2.10 8.26
C GLU A 349 -5.60 -3.50 8.88
N ALA A 350 -4.56 -4.31 8.77
CA ALA A 350 -4.51 -5.60 9.43
C ALA A 350 -4.55 -5.48 10.96
N PHE A 351 -3.88 -4.47 11.51
CA PHE A 351 -3.92 -4.14 12.93
C PHE A 351 -5.34 -3.77 13.36
N ASP A 352 -6.01 -2.89 12.63
CA ASP A 352 -7.39 -2.49 12.88
C ASP A 352 -8.36 -3.69 12.84
N ILE A 353 -8.25 -4.57 11.84
CA ILE A 353 -9.07 -5.80 11.73
C ILE A 353 -8.86 -6.73 12.93
N ILE A 354 -7.60 -7.04 13.27
CA ILE A 354 -7.28 -8.01 14.33
C ILE A 354 -7.66 -7.48 15.71
N THR A 355 -7.60 -6.17 15.90
CA THR A 355 -7.94 -5.53 17.16
C THR A 355 -9.39 -5.15 17.27
N ALA A 356 -10.17 -5.21 16.18
CA ALA A 356 -11.58 -4.83 16.18
C ALA A 356 -12.39 -5.63 17.21
N ARG A 357 -12.19 -6.95 17.29
CA ARG A 357 -12.97 -7.86 18.15
C ARG A 357 -12.16 -9.08 18.54
N GLY A 358 -12.38 -9.61 19.74
CA GLY A 358 -11.68 -10.80 20.20
C GLY A 358 -12.16 -11.32 21.55
N THR A 359 -11.50 -12.37 22.04
CA THR A 359 -11.75 -12.92 23.38
C THR A 359 -10.72 -12.38 24.37
N MET A 360 -11.12 -12.23 25.63
CA MET A 360 -10.19 -11.87 26.70
C MET A 360 -9.09 -12.93 26.85
N TYR A 361 -9.39 -14.20 26.61
CA TYR A 361 -8.41 -15.29 26.59
C TYR A 361 -7.24 -15.01 25.63
N HIS A 362 -7.55 -14.58 24.40
CA HIS A 362 -6.53 -14.23 23.41
C HIS A 362 -5.73 -12.98 23.76
N LEU A 363 -6.17 -12.16 24.72
CA LEU A 363 -5.41 -11.00 25.22
C LEU A 363 -4.53 -11.32 26.45
N HIS A 364 -5.00 -12.17 27.36
CA HIS A 364 -4.37 -12.38 28.67
C HIS A 364 -3.31 -13.48 28.71
N GLY A 365 -3.24 -14.35 27.68
CA GLY A 365 -2.26 -15.43 27.65
C GLY A 365 -0.81 -14.92 27.57
N GLU A 366 0.11 -15.56 28.31
CA GLU A 366 1.56 -15.29 28.21
C GLU A 366 2.10 -15.50 26.77
N GLU A 367 1.43 -16.34 25.98
CA GLU A 367 1.67 -16.55 24.55
C GLU A 367 0.56 -15.92 23.68
N SER A 368 0.03 -14.76 24.08
CA SER A 368 -1.01 -14.07 23.31
C SER A 368 -0.52 -13.79 21.88
N ARG A 369 -1.07 -14.56 20.94
CA ARG A 369 -0.81 -14.40 19.51
C ARG A 369 -1.23 -13.02 19.02
N VAL A 370 -2.34 -12.47 19.54
CA VAL A 370 -2.83 -11.13 19.19
C VAL A 370 -1.85 -10.06 19.67
N MET A 371 -1.40 -10.11 20.92
CA MET A 371 -0.42 -9.15 21.45
C MET A 371 0.93 -9.23 20.73
N SER A 372 1.38 -10.45 20.36
CA SER A 372 2.59 -10.64 19.55
C SER A 372 2.45 -9.99 18.17
N MET A 373 1.33 -10.23 17.47
CA MET A 373 1.07 -9.63 16.16
C MET A 373 0.92 -8.10 16.25
N MET A 374 0.26 -7.60 17.29
CA MET A 374 0.14 -6.15 17.54
C MET A 374 1.50 -5.50 17.78
N SER A 375 2.35 -6.12 18.60
CA SER A 375 3.69 -5.60 18.89
C SER A 375 4.54 -5.52 17.62
N ALA A 376 4.50 -6.56 16.77
CA ALA A 376 5.19 -6.55 15.47
C ALA A 376 4.63 -5.49 14.50
N GLY A 377 3.31 -5.32 14.48
CA GLY A 377 2.66 -4.27 13.69
C GLY A 377 3.07 -2.87 14.14
N LEU A 378 3.12 -2.63 15.46
CA LEU A 378 3.54 -1.34 16.03
C LEU A 378 5.01 -1.03 15.80
N GLU A 379 5.92 -2.00 15.98
CA GLU A 379 7.34 -1.81 15.66
C GLU A 379 7.51 -1.38 14.19
N THR A 380 6.74 -2.01 13.31
CA THR A 380 6.75 -1.68 11.88
C THR A 380 6.22 -0.27 11.61
N LEU A 381 5.09 0.10 12.22
CA LEU A 381 4.52 1.45 12.09
C LEU A 381 5.44 2.52 12.71
N GLU A 382 6.18 2.19 13.76
CA GLU A 382 7.15 3.07 14.40
C GLU A 382 8.37 3.35 13.51
N ALA A 383 8.84 2.35 12.77
CA ALA A 383 9.86 2.57 11.74
C ALA A 383 9.34 3.50 10.62
N LEU A 384 8.08 3.31 10.20
CA LEU A 384 7.43 4.11 9.14
C LEU A 384 7.19 5.57 9.53
N SER A 385 6.81 5.82 10.79
CA SER A 385 6.43 7.15 11.28
C SER A 385 7.59 8.16 11.29
N GLN A 386 8.84 7.67 11.28
CA GLN A 386 10.04 8.51 11.25
C GLN A 386 10.13 9.33 9.96
N SER A 387 9.68 8.78 8.83
CA SER A 387 9.85 9.40 7.51
C SER A 387 8.52 9.76 6.83
N TRP A 388 7.39 9.24 7.31
CA TRP A 388 6.09 9.49 6.67
C TRP A 388 5.09 10.17 7.61
N HIS A 389 4.47 11.26 7.14
CA HIS A 389 3.39 11.95 7.85
C HIS A 389 2.23 11.01 8.23
N GLY A 390 1.68 10.26 7.27
CA GLY A 390 0.60 9.31 7.54
C GLY A 390 0.99 8.18 8.48
N GLY A 391 2.26 7.76 8.44
CA GLY A 391 2.79 6.78 9.38
C GLY A 391 2.67 7.24 10.84
N ARG A 392 2.81 8.54 11.12
CA ARG A 392 2.63 9.10 12.47
C ARG A 392 1.19 9.03 12.94
N GLU A 393 0.24 9.49 12.11
CA GLU A 393 -1.19 9.46 12.44
C GLU A 393 -1.69 8.01 12.66
N GLN A 394 -1.22 7.09 11.82
CA GLN A 394 -1.50 5.66 11.94
C GLN A 394 -0.89 5.06 13.20
N LEU A 395 0.38 5.36 13.50
CA LEU A 395 1.04 4.89 14.71
C LEU A 395 0.34 5.40 15.97
N ASP A 396 -0.01 6.69 16.02
CA ASP A 396 -0.69 7.30 17.15
C ASP A 396 -2.06 6.64 17.40
N SER A 397 -2.81 6.37 16.32
CA SER A 397 -4.08 5.66 16.40
C SER A 397 -3.89 4.22 16.91
N ALA A 398 -2.86 3.52 16.42
CA ALA A 398 -2.53 2.15 16.84
C ALA A 398 -2.08 2.09 18.31
N LYS A 399 -1.25 3.04 18.75
CA LYS A 399 -0.81 3.17 20.15
C LYS A 399 -2.01 3.39 21.08
N LYS A 400 -2.91 4.33 20.74
CA LYS A 400 -4.15 4.57 21.51
C LYS A 400 -4.99 3.30 21.63
N ARG A 401 -5.18 2.55 20.54
CA ARG A 401 -5.94 1.30 20.58
C ARG A 401 -5.24 0.23 21.44
N MET A 402 -3.92 0.09 21.34
CA MET A 402 -3.17 -0.83 22.19
C MET A 402 -3.26 -0.45 23.67
N GLU A 403 -3.16 0.83 24.01
CA GLU A 403 -3.27 1.31 25.40
C GLU A 403 -4.65 0.99 26.01
N ILE A 404 -5.72 1.03 25.22
CA ILE A 404 -7.04 0.62 25.67
C ILE A 404 -7.06 -0.90 25.94
N MET A 405 -6.53 -1.71 25.02
CA MET A 405 -6.48 -3.16 25.18
C MET A 405 -5.60 -3.61 26.37
N LEU A 406 -4.47 -2.95 26.59
CA LEU A 406 -3.59 -3.21 27.73
C LEU A 406 -4.23 -2.85 29.08
N ARG A 407 -5.12 -1.86 29.13
CA ARG A 407 -5.89 -1.57 30.36
C ARG A 407 -6.83 -2.71 30.72
N MET A 408 -7.30 -3.48 29.74
CA MET A 408 -8.16 -4.63 29.95
C MET A 408 -7.41 -5.86 30.46
N THR A 409 -6.09 -5.94 30.28
CA THR A 409 -5.28 -7.07 30.77
C THR A 409 -4.91 -6.96 32.25
N LEU A 410 -5.34 -5.91 32.93
CA LEU A 410 -5.09 -5.71 34.36
C LEU A 410 -5.91 -6.70 35.22
N PRO A 411 -5.32 -7.26 36.29
CA PRO A 411 -5.83 -8.43 37.04
C PRO A 411 -7.19 -8.26 37.74
N ASN A 412 -7.82 -7.09 37.64
CA ASN A 412 -9.12 -6.82 38.26
C ASN A 412 -10.32 -7.11 37.34
N GLN A 413 -10.08 -7.57 36.10
CA GLN A 413 -11.13 -7.90 35.12
C GLN A 413 -11.13 -9.40 34.74
N ASN A 414 -11.34 -10.28 35.74
CA ASN A 414 -11.32 -11.75 35.57
C ASN A 414 -12.53 -12.35 34.81
N GLY A 415 -13.07 -11.65 33.81
CA GLY A 415 -14.14 -12.18 32.97
C GLY A 415 -13.61 -12.97 31.78
N ASN A 416 -14.06 -14.22 31.61
CA ASN A 416 -13.91 -14.98 30.34
C ASN A 416 -14.89 -14.46 29.27
N GLY A 417 -14.85 -13.15 29.00
CA GLY A 417 -15.73 -12.45 28.07
C GLY A 417 -15.11 -12.19 26.70
N GLY A 418 -15.95 -11.71 25.77
CA GLY A 418 -15.51 -11.11 24.52
C GLY A 418 -15.30 -9.60 24.65
N PHE A 419 -14.51 -9.02 23.77
CA PHE A 419 -14.36 -7.57 23.62
C PHE A 419 -14.59 -7.16 22.16
N TYR A 420 -14.98 -5.90 21.97
CA TYR A 420 -15.07 -5.31 20.65
C TYR A 420 -14.84 -3.79 20.70
N PHE A 421 -14.45 -3.23 19.56
CA PHE A 421 -14.49 -1.81 19.26
C PHE A 421 -15.71 -1.54 18.39
N SER A 422 -16.41 -0.45 18.67
CA SER A 422 -17.58 0.00 17.90
C SER A 422 -17.20 0.74 16.63
N LYS A 423 -15.97 1.28 16.55
CA LYS A 423 -15.52 2.10 15.41
C LYS A 423 -14.19 1.61 14.81
N SER A 424 -14.08 1.76 13.49
CA SER A 424 -12.82 1.61 12.77
C SER A 424 -11.79 2.68 13.16
N MET A 425 -10.50 2.32 13.14
CA MET A 425 -9.41 3.28 13.38
C MET A 425 -9.28 4.37 12.30
N GLN A 426 -9.89 4.18 11.14
CA GLN A 426 -9.82 5.13 10.01
C GLN A 426 -10.98 6.14 9.98
N ALA A 427 -11.78 6.23 11.04
CA ALA A 427 -13.05 6.93 11.05
C ALA A 427 -12.96 8.43 10.68
N SER A 428 -13.17 8.74 9.39
CA SER A 428 -13.61 10.06 8.91
C SER A 428 -14.94 10.00 8.12
N GLY A 429 -15.64 8.87 8.13
CA GLY A 429 -16.97 8.75 7.53
C GLY A 429 -17.72 7.49 7.98
N GLU A 430 -19.04 7.51 7.85
CA GLU A 430 -19.93 6.37 8.11
C GLU A 430 -19.66 5.28 7.06
N TRP A 431 -18.66 4.43 7.32
CA TRP A 431 -18.51 3.14 6.63
C TRP A 431 -19.59 2.18 7.16
N GLU A 432 -20.86 2.45 6.84
CA GLU A 432 -22.00 1.59 7.22
C GLU A 432 -21.83 0.13 6.75
N GLN A 433 -20.86 -0.13 5.86
CA GLN A 433 -20.61 -1.40 5.19
C GLN A 433 -19.34 -2.12 5.67
N ASP A 434 -18.67 -1.64 6.72
CA ASP A 434 -17.50 -2.35 7.24
C ASP A 434 -17.94 -3.59 8.03
N VAL A 435 -17.78 -4.77 7.42
CA VAL A 435 -18.28 -6.03 7.98
C VAL A 435 -17.71 -6.32 9.36
N MET A 436 -16.47 -5.85 9.62
CA MET A 436 -15.80 -6.06 10.90
C MET A 436 -16.51 -5.34 12.04
N TYR A 437 -17.25 -4.28 11.75
CA TYR A 437 -17.94 -3.46 12.73
C TYR A 437 -19.45 -3.61 12.68
N SER A 438 -20.02 -4.09 11.57
CA SER A 438 -21.46 -4.29 11.38
C SER A 438 -21.96 -5.72 11.62
N CYS A 439 -21.11 -6.75 11.48
CA CYS A 439 -21.49 -8.14 11.73
C CYS A 439 -21.99 -8.32 13.19
N PRO A 440 -23.05 -9.09 13.44
CA PRO A 440 -23.47 -9.38 14.81
C PRO A 440 -22.38 -10.13 15.60
N LEU A 441 -22.24 -9.83 16.89
CA LEU A 441 -21.15 -10.39 17.70
C LEU A 441 -21.26 -11.91 17.80
N LEU A 442 -22.43 -12.45 18.13
CA LEU A 442 -22.58 -13.90 18.33
C LEU A 442 -22.21 -14.69 17.07
N ASP A 443 -22.72 -14.29 15.91
CA ASP A 443 -22.37 -14.92 14.63
C ASP A 443 -20.86 -14.86 14.35
N TYR A 444 -20.22 -13.71 14.62
CA TYR A 444 -18.77 -13.56 14.48
C TYR A 444 -17.99 -14.52 15.39
N PHE A 445 -18.38 -14.64 16.66
CA PHE A 445 -17.68 -15.51 17.61
C PHE A 445 -17.93 -17.01 17.32
N ASP A 446 -19.13 -17.36 16.84
CA ASP A 446 -19.46 -18.71 16.38
C ASP A 446 -18.60 -19.10 15.16
N GLU A 447 -18.52 -18.24 14.14
CA GLU A 447 -17.72 -18.48 12.93
C GLU A 447 -16.21 -18.58 13.25
N MET A 448 -15.74 -17.87 14.27
CA MET A 448 -14.35 -17.91 14.70
C MET A 448 -14.01 -19.13 15.58
N ASP A 449 -15.00 -19.98 15.88
CA ASP A 449 -14.91 -21.09 16.84
C ASP A 449 -14.46 -20.61 18.24
N TRP A 450 -14.91 -19.43 18.63
CA TRP A 450 -14.56 -18.76 19.89
C TRP A 450 -15.67 -18.82 20.93
N SER A 451 -16.84 -19.31 20.58
CA SER A 451 -18.00 -19.39 21.48
C SER A 451 -17.77 -20.29 22.69
N SER A 452 -16.91 -21.31 22.56
CA SER A 452 -16.49 -22.14 23.69
C SER A 452 -15.53 -21.42 24.66
N LEU A 453 -14.87 -20.35 24.19
CA LEU A 453 -13.91 -19.55 24.97
C LEU A 453 -14.58 -18.40 25.72
N ILE A 454 -15.85 -18.13 25.41
CA ILE A 454 -16.66 -17.12 26.06
C ILE A 454 -17.67 -17.83 26.94
N GLN A 455 -17.75 -17.48 28.22
CA GLN A 455 -18.88 -17.92 29.02
C GLN A 455 -20.13 -17.30 28.40
N LEU A 456 -21.13 -18.09 28.00
CA LEU A 456 -22.36 -17.60 27.34
C LEU A 456 -23.15 -16.58 28.19
N ASP A 457 -22.87 -16.52 29.50
CA ASP A 457 -23.38 -15.51 30.44
C ASP A 457 -22.52 -14.23 30.48
N GLY A 458 -21.44 -14.19 29.70
CA GLY A 458 -20.37 -13.20 29.71
C GLY A 458 -20.72 -11.97 28.89
N ASN A 459 -20.62 -10.81 29.54
CA ASN A 459 -20.81 -9.51 28.91
C ASN A 459 -19.73 -9.27 27.85
N PHE A 460 -20.14 -8.84 26.65
CA PHE A 460 -19.22 -8.28 25.67
C PHE A 460 -18.83 -6.87 26.12
N CYS A 461 -17.53 -6.60 26.23
CA CYS A 461 -17.02 -5.29 26.60
C CYS A 461 -16.75 -4.45 25.36
N CYS A 462 -17.50 -3.36 25.18
CA CYS A 462 -17.17 -2.32 24.22
C CYS A 462 -16.00 -1.49 24.75
N LEU A 463 -14.91 -1.39 24.00
CA LEU A 463 -13.66 -0.77 24.48
C LEU A 463 -13.53 0.73 24.16
N ASP A 464 -14.35 1.25 23.24
CA ASP A 464 -14.35 2.65 22.81
C ASP A 464 -15.68 3.40 23.07
N GLY A 465 -16.63 2.76 23.75
CA GLY A 465 -17.87 3.38 24.19
C GLY A 465 -17.72 4.14 25.52
N GLU A 466 -18.44 5.26 25.67
CA GLU A 466 -18.52 6.00 26.93
C GLU A 466 -19.33 5.25 28.02
N ASP A 467 -20.19 4.31 27.63
CA ASP A 467 -20.95 3.43 28.53
C ASP A 467 -20.31 2.04 28.63
N GLN A 468 -19.59 1.78 29.73
CA GLN A 468 -18.70 0.63 29.91
C GLN A 468 -19.35 -0.76 30.08
N GLN A 469 -20.66 -0.94 29.87
CA GLN A 469 -21.28 -2.27 29.93
C GLN A 469 -22.64 -2.28 29.23
N MET A 470 -22.72 -2.89 28.04
CA MET A 470 -24.01 -3.35 27.52
C MET A 470 -24.39 -4.64 28.23
N ASN A 471 -25.33 -4.58 29.17
CA ASN A 471 -26.13 -5.75 29.51
C ASN A 471 -26.95 -6.09 28.25
N LEU A 472 -26.58 -7.16 27.55
CA LEU A 472 -27.32 -7.65 26.39
C LEU A 472 -28.71 -8.12 26.84
N SER A 473 -29.66 -7.19 26.95
CA SER A 473 -31.08 -7.55 26.95
C SER A 473 -31.44 -8.10 25.56
N LEU A 474 -32.33 -9.08 25.53
CA LEU A 474 -32.66 -9.98 24.40
C LEU A 474 -32.95 -9.37 23.01
N SER A 475 -32.92 -8.04 22.83
CA SER A 475 -33.37 -7.36 21.60
C SER A 475 -32.41 -7.42 20.41
N TRP A 476 -31.20 -7.96 20.55
CA TRP A 476 -30.21 -8.07 19.46
C TRP A 476 -30.02 -9.50 18.94
N ARG A 477 -30.88 -10.45 19.35
CA ARG A 477 -30.92 -11.82 18.82
C ARG A 477 -31.76 -11.97 17.53
N ILE A 478 -32.14 -10.89 16.86
CA ILE A 478 -32.95 -10.92 15.63
C ILE A 478 -32.29 -10.09 14.53
#